data_AF-A0A8I0T6P8-F1
#
_entry.id   AF-A0A8I0T6P8-F1
#
_cell.length_a   1.000
_cell.length_b   1.000
_cell.length_c   1.000
_cell.angle_alpha   90.00
_cell.angle_beta   90.00
_cell.angle_gamma   90.00
#
_symmetry.space_group_name_H-M   'P 1'
#
loop_
_entity.id
_entity.type
_entity.pdbx_description
1 polymer ?
#
loop_
_entity_poly.entity_id
_entity_poly.type
_entity_poly.pdbx_seq_one_letter_code
_entity_poly.pdbx_strand_id
1 'polypeptide(L)'
;MIFGLLAIFAGGAIAVQASMNAQLGALLKSPILAAGVAFTASALYTVVAFRLSDSVFPTITQIKAVPWYLWCIGGILSATGVGLSYFLIPKMGIGNLMAYYLCGQMVVAMIIGQLGLFAVPHTPVTLQKLLGLVAVLTGIVLLNVNQQN
;
A
#
# COMPACT_ATOMS: atom_id res chain seq x y z
N MET A 1 9.70 1.76 19.98
CA MET A 1 8.67 2.82 19.88
C MET A 1 8.83 3.70 18.65
N ILE A 2 10.04 4.20 18.31
CA ILE A 2 10.28 5.02 17.12
C ILE A 2 9.80 4.40 15.80
N PHE A 3 10.09 3.12 15.53
CA PHE A 3 9.65 2.44 14.31
C PHE A 3 8.12 2.33 14.20
N GLY A 4 7.43 2.18 15.34
CA GLY A 4 5.97 2.16 15.38
C GLY A 4 5.37 3.52 15.01
N LEU A 5 5.97 4.62 15.50
CA LEU A 5 5.54 5.98 15.13
C LEU A 5 5.76 6.26 13.64
N LEU A 6 6.88 5.81 13.07
CA LEU A 6 7.13 5.92 11.63
C LEU A 6 6.11 5.13 10.81
N ALA A 7 5.74 3.93 11.24
CA ALA A 7 4.71 3.13 10.59
C ALA A 7 3.32 3.80 10.64
N ILE A 8 2.98 4.42 11.79
CA ILE A 8 1.74 5.21 11.94
C ILE A 8 1.75 6.41 10.99
N PHE A 9 2.87 7.14 10.92
CA PHE A 9 3.02 8.26 9.99
C PHE A 9 2.88 7.82 8.53
N ALA A 10 3.52 6.71 8.14
CA ALA A 10 3.41 6.14 6.80
C ALA A 10 1.95 5.78 6.46
N GLY A 11 1.22 5.16 7.39
CA GLY A 11 -0.20 4.87 7.22
C GLY A 11 -1.05 6.15 7.05
N GLY A 12 -0.77 7.18 7.85
CA GLY A 12 -1.42 8.49 7.71
C GLY A 12 -1.15 9.15 6.36
N ALA A 13 0.10 9.12 5.89
CA ALA A 13 0.49 9.65 4.59
C ALA A 13 -0.24 8.93 3.44
N ILE A 14 -0.39 7.59 3.51
CA ILE A 14 -1.14 6.80 2.53
C ILE A 14 -2.62 7.23 2.51
N ALA A 15 -3.25 7.44 3.67
CA ALA A 15 -4.64 7.86 3.74
C ALA A 15 -4.85 9.27 3.15
N VAL A 16 -3.95 10.21 3.46
CA VAL A 16 -3.99 11.58 2.92
C VAL A 16 -3.79 11.55 1.41
N GLN A 17 -2.77 10.85 0.90
CA GLN A 17 -2.54 10.78 -0.55
C GLN A 17 -3.73 10.15 -1.28
N ALA A 18 -4.32 9.09 -0.71
CA ALA A 18 -5.44 8.40 -1.34
C ALA A 18 -6.65 9.34 -1.46
N SER A 19 -6.91 10.17 -0.45
CA SER A 19 -7.96 11.19 -0.47
C SER A 19 -7.73 12.26 -1.54
N MET A 20 -6.53 12.84 -1.58
CA MET A 20 -6.17 13.88 -2.54
C MET A 20 -6.29 13.37 -3.98
N ASN A 21 -5.79 12.17 -4.23
CA ASN A 21 -5.79 11.60 -5.58
C ASN A 21 -7.15 11.02 -5.99
N ALA A 22 -7.98 10.57 -5.04
CA ALA A 22 -9.38 10.27 -5.30
C ALA A 22 -10.16 11.52 -5.73
N GLN A 23 -9.93 12.65 -5.05
CA GLN A 23 -10.52 13.94 -5.43
C GLN A 23 -10.05 14.37 -6.82
N LEU A 24 -8.75 14.27 -7.11
CA LEU A 24 -8.21 14.51 -8.46
C LEU A 24 -8.88 13.61 -9.50
N GLY A 25 -9.04 12.31 -9.21
CA GLY A 25 -9.72 11.36 -10.10
C GLY A 25 -11.18 11.70 -10.36
N ALA A 26 -11.88 12.21 -9.36
CA ALA A 26 -13.25 12.71 -9.50
C ALA A 26 -13.31 13.97 -10.38
N LEU A 27 -12.40 14.94 -10.16
CA LEU A 27 -12.32 16.17 -10.96
C LEU A 27 -11.97 15.89 -12.43
N LEU A 28 -11.05 14.96 -12.67
CA LEU A 28 -10.65 14.52 -14.02
C LEU A 28 -11.64 13.53 -14.65
N LYS A 29 -12.66 13.08 -13.90
CA LYS A 29 -13.58 11.99 -14.29
C LYS A 29 -12.85 10.71 -14.73
N SER A 30 -11.65 10.48 -14.19
CA SER A 30 -10.80 9.33 -14.55
C SER A 30 -9.82 8.99 -13.42
N PRO A 31 -10.11 7.93 -12.63
CA PRO A 31 -9.21 7.45 -11.59
C PRO A 31 -7.85 6.97 -12.14
N ILE A 32 -7.83 6.43 -13.36
CA ILE A 32 -6.61 5.97 -14.03
C ILE A 32 -5.70 7.15 -14.38
N LEU A 33 -6.26 8.26 -14.87
CA LEU A 33 -5.46 9.47 -15.14
C LEU A 33 -4.90 10.06 -13.84
N ALA A 34 -5.68 10.10 -12.76
CA ALA A 34 -5.19 10.56 -11.47
C ALA A 34 -4.06 9.65 -10.92
N ALA A 35 -4.16 8.33 -11.10
CA ALA A 35 -3.06 7.40 -10.80
C ALA A 35 -1.83 7.71 -11.66
N GLY A 36 -1.97 7.89 -12.96
CA GLY A 36 -0.85 8.27 -13.85
C GLY A 36 -0.13 9.54 -13.38
N VAL A 37 -0.88 10.58 -13.02
CA VAL A 37 -0.32 11.84 -12.48
C VAL A 37 0.41 11.60 -11.16
N ALA A 38 -0.22 10.87 -10.23
CA ALA A 38 0.38 10.57 -8.92
C ALA A 38 1.68 9.77 -9.05
N PHE A 39 1.71 8.75 -9.91
CA PHE A 39 2.91 7.94 -10.14
C PHE A 39 4.01 8.72 -10.87
N THR A 40 3.65 9.60 -11.80
CA THR A 40 4.63 10.46 -12.49
C THR A 40 5.27 11.44 -11.50
N ALA A 41 4.46 12.13 -10.69
CA ALA A 41 4.96 13.05 -9.67
C ALA A 41 5.82 12.31 -8.63
N SER A 42 5.40 11.11 -8.22
CA SER A 42 6.17 10.25 -7.32
C SER A 42 7.51 9.87 -7.93
N ALA A 43 7.55 9.41 -9.18
CA ALA A 43 8.79 9.05 -9.87
C ALA A 43 9.78 10.21 -9.97
N LEU A 44 9.30 11.42 -10.29
CA LEU A 44 10.14 12.62 -10.30
C LEU A 44 10.70 12.93 -8.91
N TYR A 45 9.88 12.85 -7.88
CA TYR A 45 10.31 13.02 -6.50
C TYR A 45 11.38 12.00 -6.11
N THR A 46 11.22 10.71 -6.43
CA THR A 46 12.21 9.68 -6.08
C THR A 46 13.53 9.88 -6.83
N VAL A 47 13.51 10.38 -8.06
CA VAL A 47 14.74 10.72 -8.80
C VAL A 47 15.51 11.82 -8.07
N VAL A 48 14.84 12.89 -7.65
CA VAL A 48 15.47 13.97 -6.89
C VAL A 48 15.96 13.47 -5.54
N ALA A 49 15.13 12.72 -4.80
CA ALA A 49 15.50 12.16 -3.50
C ALA A 49 16.71 11.23 -3.60
N PHE A 50 16.79 10.39 -4.63
CA PHE A 50 17.93 9.54 -4.88
C PHE A 50 19.20 10.37 -5.12
N ARG A 51 19.12 11.44 -5.91
CA ARG A 51 20.26 12.33 -6.20
C ARG A 51 20.76 13.11 -4.99
N LEU A 52 19.88 13.39 -4.03
CA LEU A 52 20.22 14.05 -2.78
C LEU A 52 20.69 13.07 -1.70
N SER A 53 20.49 11.77 -1.89
CA SER A 53 20.96 10.74 -0.96
C SER A 53 22.42 10.37 -1.24
N ASP A 54 23.12 9.85 -0.23
CA ASP A 54 24.46 9.26 -0.37
C ASP A 54 24.45 7.90 -1.11
N SER A 55 23.36 7.56 -1.79
CA SER A 55 23.18 6.27 -2.46
C SER A 55 24.00 6.20 -3.75
N VAL A 56 24.73 5.09 -3.91
CA VAL A 56 25.50 4.83 -5.13
C VAL A 56 24.64 4.08 -6.14
N PHE A 57 24.72 4.48 -7.41
CA PHE A 57 24.06 3.76 -8.50
C PHE A 57 24.61 2.33 -8.60
N PRO A 58 23.75 1.29 -8.65
CA PRO A 58 24.20 -0.08 -8.79
C PRO A 58 24.94 -0.27 -10.12
N THR A 59 25.95 -1.13 -10.11
CA THR A 59 26.66 -1.57 -11.32
C THR A 59 25.73 -2.35 -12.25
N ILE A 60 26.06 -2.39 -13.55
CA ILE A 60 25.29 -3.15 -14.54
C ILE A 60 25.17 -4.63 -14.14
N THR A 61 26.22 -5.21 -13.57
CA THR A 61 26.24 -6.59 -13.09
C THR A 61 25.21 -6.80 -11.97
N GLN A 62 25.12 -5.86 -11.02
CA GLN A 62 24.13 -5.93 -9.94
C GLN A 62 22.71 -5.77 -10.48
N ILE A 63 22.47 -4.86 -11.44
CA ILE A 63 21.15 -4.68 -12.07
C ILE A 63 20.70 -5.99 -12.74
N LYS A 64 21.58 -6.64 -13.50
CA LYS A 64 21.26 -7.90 -14.20
C LYS A 64 21.02 -9.08 -13.25
N ALA A 65 21.57 -9.04 -12.03
CA ALA A 65 21.38 -10.09 -11.04
C ALA A 65 19.99 -10.07 -10.37
N VAL A 66 19.25 -8.96 -10.47
CA VAL A 66 17.93 -8.81 -9.84
C VAL A 66 16.86 -9.52 -10.68
N PRO A 67 16.06 -10.43 -10.09
CA PRO A 67 14.94 -11.08 -10.77
C PRO A 67 13.97 -10.08 -11.43
N TRP A 68 13.57 -10.36 -12.68
CA TRP A 68 12.76 -9.44 -13.50
C TRP A 68 11.46 -8.98 -12.80
N TYR A 69 10.83 -9.87 -12.04
CA TYR A 69 9.54 -9.59 -11.39
C TYR A 69 9.65 -8.52 -10.29
N LEU A 70 10.81 -8.38 -9.65
CA LEU A 70 11.05 -7.37 -8.61
C LEU A 70 11.10 -5.95 -9.18
N TRP A 71 11.40 -5.81 -10.47
CA TRP A 71 11.41 -4.51 -11.14
C TRP A 71 10.00 -3.99 -11.45
N CYS A 72 9.12 -4.88 -11.93
CA CYS A 72 7.86 -4.44 -12.55
C CYS A 72 6.62 -4.82 -11.74
N ILE A 73 6.58 -6.03 -11.15
CA ILE A 73 5.34 -6.55 -10.56
C ILE A 73 4.92 -5.73 -9.33
N GLY A 74 5.86 -5.32 -8.49
CA GLY A 74 5.58 -4.44 -7.35
C GLY A 74 4.97 -3.10 -7.78
N GLY A 75 5.50 -2.50 -8.86
CA GLY A 75 4.97 -1.27 -9.43
C GLY A 75 3.56 -1.43 -10.00
N ILE A 76 3.31 -2.54 -10.72
CA ILE A 76 1.98 -2.86 -11.27
C ILE A 76 0.96 -3.06 -10.13
N LEU A 77 1.29 -3.86 -9.12
CA LEU A 77 0.42 -4.09 -7.96
C LEU A 77 0.11 -2.79 -7.22
N SER A 78 1.10 -1.92 -7.05
CA SER A 78 0.92 -0.60 -6.46
C SER A 78 -0.03 0.26 -7.29
N ALA A 79 0.18 0.35 -8.60
CA ALA A 79 -0.67 1.14 -9.49
C ALA A 79 -2.12 0.62 -9.50
N THR A 80 -2.32 -0.70 -9.54
CA THR A 80 -3.65 -1.30 -9.46
C THR A 80 -4.31 -1.03 -8.11
N GLY A 81 -3.61 -1.28 -7.00
CA GLY A 81 -4.15 -1.07 -5.67
C GLY A 81 -4.56 0.40 -5.46
N VAL A 82 -3.64 1.32 -5.73
CA VAL A 82 -3.83 2.75 -5.56
C VAL A 82 -4.92 3.27 -6.53
N GLY A 83 -4.94 2.83 -7.79
CA GLY A 83 -6.01 3.17 -8.73
C GLY A 83 -7.39 2.71 -8.26
N LEU A 84 -7.50 1.49 -7.71
CA LEU A 84 -8.72 1.00 -7.09
C LEU A 84 -9.12 1.87 -5.89
N SER A 85 -8.17 2.33 -5.09
CA SER A 85 -8.46 3.22 -3.95
C SER A 85 -9.17 4.50 -4.42
N TYR A 86 -8.73 5.10 -5.53
CA TYR A 86 -9.30 6.34 -6.04
C TYR A 86 -10.71 6.15 -6.59
N PHE A 87 -10.98 4.98 -7.17
CA PHE A 87 -12.31 4.62 -7.65
C PHE A 87 -13.28 4.28 -6.51
N LEU A 88 -12.78 3.68 -5.42
CA LEU A 88 -13.60 3.20 -4.30
C LEU A 88 -13.88 4.29 -3.26
N ILE A 89 -12.96 5.22 -3.02
CA ILE A 89 -13.14 6.30 -2.03
C ILE A 89 -14.44 7.09 -2.24
N PRO A 90 -14.80 7.55 -3.45
CA PRO A 90 -16.05 8.27 -3.67
C PRO A 90 -17.32 7.42 -3.45
N LYS A 91 -17.20 6.09 -3.43
CA LYS A 91 -18.34 5.15 -3.37
C LYS A 91 -18.62 4.63 -1.98
N MET A 92 -17.58 4.35 -1.20
CA MET A 92 -17.70 3.81 0.16
C MET A 92 -17.08 4.71 1.22
N GLY A 93 -16.43 5.81 0.85
CA GLY A 93 -15.70 6.65 1.78
C GLY A 93 -14.32 6.07 2.14
N ILE A 94 -13.44 6.93 2.62
CA ILE A 94 -12.06 6.53 2.96
C ILE A 94 -11.99 5.61 4.19
N GLY A 95 -12.85 5.81 5.19
CA GLY A 95 -12.86 4.98 6.41
C GLY A 95 -13.09 3.51 6.08
N ASN A 96 -14.18 3.21 5.36
CA ASN A 96 -14.50 1.87 4.88
C ASN A 96 -13.36 1.30 4.02
N LEU A 97 -12.83 2.08 3.08
CA LEU A 97 -11.73 1.61 2.23
C LEU A 97 -10.52 1.20 3.07
N MET A 98 -10.03 2.07 3.96
CA MET A 98 -8.81 1.81 4.75
C MET A 98 -8.96 0.57 5.63
N ALA A 99 -10.16 0.37 6.18
CA ALA A 99 -10.53 -0.82 6.92
C ALA A 99 -10.38 -2.10 6.07
N TYR A 100 -11.00 -2.17 4.89
CA TYR A 100 -10.85 -3.30 3.97
C TYR A 100 -9.41 -3.47 3.45
N TYR A 101 -8.71 -2.36 3.21
CA TYR A 101 -7.30 -2.34 2.78
C TYR A 101 -6.40 -3.03 3.78
N LEU A 102 -6.51 -2.65 5.06
CA LEU A 102 -5.72 -3.23 6.13
C LEU A 102 -5.97 -4.72 6.27
N CYS A 103 -7.24 -5.14 6.18
CA CYS A 103 -7.60 -6.56 6.18
C CYS A 103 -6.88 -7.34 5.06
N GLY A 104 -6.98 -6.88 3.82
CA GLY A 104 -6.32 -7.52 2.68
C GLY A 104 -4.80 -7.58 2.84
N GLN A 105 -4.19 -6.48 3.32
CA GLN A 105 -2.76 -6.42 3.61
C GLN A 105 -2.34 -7.45 4.66
N MET A 106 -3.11 -7.62 5.75
CA MET A 106 -2.80 -8.57 6.81
C MET A 106 -2.90 -10.03 6.32
N VAL A 107 -3.95 -10.37 5.56
CA VAL A 107 -4.11 -11.72 4.99
C VAL A 107 -2.93 -12.06 4.08
N VAL A 108 -2.58 -11.15 3.15
CA VAL A 108 -1.47 -11.36 2.22
C VAL A 108 -0.13 -11.40 2.96
N ALA A 109 0.08 -10.56 3.97
CA ALA A 109 1.30 -10.58 4.79
C ALA A 109 1.47 -11.90 5.54
N MET A 110 0.39 -12.50 6.04
CA MET A 110 0.43 -13.83 6.67
C MET A 110 0.80 -14.92 5.66
N ILE A 111 0.26 -14.87 4.44
CA ILE A 111 0.60 -15.82 3.37
C ILE A 111 2.07 -15.68 2.98
N ILE A 112 2.55 -14.46 2.75
CA ILE A 112 3.96 -14.17 2.44
C ILE A 112 4.88 -14.69 3.55
N GLY A 113 4.53 -14.43 4.81
CA GLY A 113 5.30 -14.88 5.97
C GLY A 113 5.31 -16.40 6.13
N GLN A 114 4.17 -17.06 5.92
CA GLN A 114 4.04 -18.52 6.00
C GLN A 114 4.81 -19.23 4.89
N LEU A 115 4.87 -18.64 3.70
CA LEU A 115 5.55 -19.23 2.55
C LEU A 115 7.01 -18.79 2.42
N GLY A 116 7.46 -17.82 3.23
CA GLY A 116 8.81 -17.24 3.14
C GLY A 116 9.07 -16.54 1.81
N LEU A 117 8.03 -15.96 1.18
CA LEU A 117 8.16 -15.32 -0.13
C LEU A 117 8.99 -14.03 -0.04
N PHE A 118 9.63 -13.66 -1.15
CA PHE A 118 10.38 -12.41 -1.31
C PHE A 118 11.52 -12.21 -0.30
N ALA A 119 12.16 -13.32 0.11
CA ALA A 119 13.22 -13.34 1.14
C ALA A 119 12.78 -12.82 2.52
N VAL A 120 11.46 -12.80 2.79
CA VAL A 120 10.92 -12.55 4.12
C VAL A 120 11.16 -13.79 4.99
N PRO A 121 11.64 -13.65 6.25
CA PRO A 121 11.80 -14.79 7.15
C PRO A 121 10.51 -15.60 7.29
N HIS A 122 10.62 -16.94 7.22
CA HIS A 122 9.48 -17.82 7.42
C HIS A 122 8.92 -17.60 8.84
N THR A 123 7.68 -17.14 8.91
CA THR A 123 6.98 -16.91 10.18
C THR A 123 5.69 -17.73 10.21
N PRO A 124 5.64 -18.80 11.03
CA PRO A 124 4.47 -19.66 11.06
C PRO A 124 3.22 -18.86 11.47
N VAL A 125 2.08 -19.24 10.89
CA VAL A 125 0.77 -18.77 11.30
C VAL A 125 0.42 -19.43 12.63
N THR A 126 0.41 -18.63 13.68
CA THR A 126 0.00 -19.06 15.02
C THR A 126 -1.47 -18.77 15.25
N LEU A 127 -2.08 -19.47 16.21
CA LEU A 127 -3.45 -19.19 16.64
C LEU A 127 -3.63 -17.72 17.08
N GLN A 128 -2.60 -17.14 17.71
CA GLN A 128 -2.61 -15.72 18.11
C GLN A 128 -2.73 -14.77 16.92
N LYS A 129 -2.03 -15.03 15.80
CA LYS A 129 -2.15 -14.22 14.58
C LYS A 129 -3.56 -14.33 13.98
N LEU A 130 -4.14 -15.53 13.98
CA LEU A 130 -5.51 -15.73 13.52
C LEU A 130 -6.52 -14.99 14.39
N LEU A 131 -6.39 -15.07 15.71
CA LEU A 131 -7.24 -14.30 16.64
C LEU A 131 -7.06 -12.79 16.46
N GLY A 132 -5.84 -12.31 16.23
CA GLY A 132 -5.57 -10.92 15.92
C GLY A 132 -6.23 -10.46 14.62
N LEU A 133 -6.18 -11.29 13.57
CA LEU A 133 -6.87 -11.00 12.30
C LEU A 133 -8.39 -10.95 12.49
N VAL A 134 -8.96 -11.88 13.25
CA VAL A 134 -10.39 -11.86 13.60
C VAL A 134 -10.74 -10.59 14.38
N ALA A 135 -9.92 -10.18 15.35
CA ALA A 135 -10.15 -8.95 16.11
C ALA A 135 -10.11 -7.70 15.21
N VAL A 136 -9.19 -7.64 14.24
CA VAL A 136 -9.15 -6.55 13.25
C VAL A 136 -10.40 -6.56 12.39
N LEU A 137 -10.83 -7.72 11.89
CA LEU A 137 -12.08 -7.87 11.13
C LEU A 137 -13.30 -7.41 11.95
N THR A 138 -13.39 -7.79 13.22
CA THR A 138 -14.45 -7.32 14.12
C THR A 138 -14.38 -5.80 14.29
N GLY A 139 -13.19 -5.24 14.49
CA GLY A 139 -12.99 -3.79 14.57
C GLY A 139 -13.46 -3.06 13.32
N ILE A 140 -13.17 -3.61 12.13
CA ILE A 140 -13.64 -3.09 10.84
C ILE A 140 -15.18 -3.08 10.78
N VAL A 141 -15.82 -4.19 11.15
CA VAL A 141 -17.29 -4.28 11.17
C VAL A 141 -17.88 -3.24 12.12
N LEU A 142 -17.32 -3.09 13.32
CA LEU A 142 -17.79 -2.11 14.31
C LEU A 142 -17.61 -0.66 13.84
N LEU A 143 -16.50 -0.33 13.19
CA LEU A 143 -16.25 1.00 12.64
C LEU A 143 -17.23 1.35 11.51
N ASN A 144 -17.66 0.34 10.75
CA ASN A 144 -18.48 0.52 9.55
C ASN A 144 -19.99 0.36 9.80
N VAL A 145 -20.40 -0.25 10.93
CA VAL A 145 -21.80 -0.50 11.31
C VAL A 145 -22.64 0.78 11.36
N ASN A 146 -22.04 1.93 11.68
CA ASN A 146 -22.76 3.21 11.81
C ASN A 146 -22.72 4.10 10.55
N GLN A 147 -22.02 3.69 9.48
CA GLN A 147 -21.91 4.49 8.25
C GLN A 147 -22.98 4.15 7.20
N GLN A 148 -23.85 3.18 7.47
CA GLN A 148 -24.93 2.75 6.57
C GLN A 148 -26.32 3.34 6.91
N ASN A 149 -26.40 4.23 7.91
CA ASN A 149 -27.63 4.96 8.28
C ASN A 149 -27.60 6.40 7.79
#